data_AF-H2Z8W4-F1
#
_entry.id   AF-H2Z8W4-F1
#
_cell.length_a   1.000
_cell.length_b   1.000
_cell.length_c   1.000
_cell.angle_alpha   90.00
_cell.angle_beta   90.00
_cell.angle_gamma   90.00
#
_symmetry.space_group_name_H-M   'P 1'
#
loop_
_entity.id
_entity.type
_entity.pdbx_description
1 polymer ?
#
loop_
_entity_poly.entity_id
_entity_poly.type
_entity_poly.pdbx_seq_one_letter_code
_entity_poly.pdbx_strand_id
1 'polypeptide(L)'
;MPPIRRKETWTVGWIQACDYMKFINQYGTIGCSSWEIPALKSGRIPAVSDSDGVSYPWYGNTTEIATIVGPTDSYRRMNLTMNDNFYPSVTWDIPVSEGTNAHLTRIVRDQSFITWLAAVNETTKDIIVLKTVRWNFYLEIDIDPTRELGQRARIVAPRAQKQPLVTNGPGEKNRFQSPVRGRRRGPDNNSNSTYVGQIPISALVRPSANNAQTLIWRPTERQPIVVVPAKEEHRDTNELILFNGCSAMHGKESIIKEISKQEVIQLQQMARKQTSPPHNQHRERESPLFSRWN
;
A
#
# COMPACT_ATOMS: atom_id res chain seq x y z
N MET A 1 11.84 18.80 -3.41
CA MET A 1 11.47 19.20 -2.04
C MET A 1 11.70 20.69 -1.87
N PRO A 2 10.73 21.44 -1.33
CA PRO A 2 10.87 22.86 -1.05
C PRO A 2 11.86 23.11 0.11
N PRO A 3 12.35 24.36 0.27
CA PRO A 3 13.13 24.77 1.44
C PRO A 3 12.37 24.55 2.75
N ILE A 4 13.05 23.98 3.75
CA ILE A 4 12.50 23.73 5.09
C ILE A 4 13.01 24.82 6.01
N ARG A 5 12.17 25.76 6.43
CA ARG A 5 12.62 26.93 7.21
C ARG A 5 12.90 26.64 8.68
N ARG A 6 12.30 25.58 9.22
CA ARG A 6 12.39 25.20 10.63
C ARG A 6 13.40 24.07 10.82
N LYS A 7 13.82 23.86 12.07
CA LYS A 7 14.59 22.68 12.49
C LYS A 7 13.66 21.46 12.56
N GLU A 8 13.29 20.97 11.39
CA GLU A 8 12.43 19.80 11.22
C GLU A 8 13.15 18.78 10.34
N THR A 9 12.97 17.51 10.66
CA THR A 9 13.45 16.41 9.82
C THR A 9 12.27 15.77 9.10
N TRP A 10 12.42 15.59 7.79
CA TRP A 10 11.41 14.96 6.93
C TRP A 10 12.03 13.77 6.21
N THR A 11 11.40 12.62 6.31
CA THR A 11 11.75 11.43 5.52
C THR A 11 10.74 11.25 4.40
N VAL A 12 11.23 11.18 3.17
CA VAL A 12 10.43 10.97 1.97
C VAL A 12 10.70 9.57 1.46
N GLY A 13 9.66 8.80 1.18
CA GLY A 13 9.84 7.44 0.72
C GLY A 13 8.57 6.73 0.27
N TRP A 14 8.73 5.47 -0.07
CA TRP A 14 7.67 4.59 -0.54
C TRP A 14 7.01 3.82 0.61
N ILE A 15 5.69 3.87 0.68
CA ILE A 15 4.84 3.08 1.57
C ILE A 15 4.00 2.18 0.68
N GLN A 16 4.03 0.87 0.88
CA GLN A 16 3.20 -0.08 0.12
C GLN A 16 2.28 -0.84 1.06
N ALA A 17 1.08 -1.14 0.58
CA ALA A 17 0.13 -2.00 1.26
C ALA A 17 -0.61 -2.89 0.28
N CYS A 18 -0.91 -4.11 0.73
CA CYS A 18 -1.76 -5.06 0.02
C CYS A 18 -3.22 -4.84 0.44
N ASP A 19 -4.11 -4.55 -0.51
CA ASP A 19 -5.55 -4.34 -0.26
C ASP A 19 -6.43 -5.47 -0.80
N TYR A 20 -5.85 -6.40 -1.54
CA TYR A 20 -6.49 -7.64 -1.93
C TYR A 20 -5.44 -8.75 -2.11
N MET A 21 -5.74 -9.94 -1.63
CA MET A 21 -4.87 -11.11 -1.78
C MET A 21 -5.68 -12.40 -1.99
N LYS A 22 -5.36 -13.10 -3.07
CA LYS A 22 -5.84 -14.44 -3.38
C LYS A 22 -4.69 -15.27 -3.93
N PHE A 23 -4.10 -16.08 -3.05
CA PHE A 23 -3.02 -17.00 -3.38
C PHE A 23 -3.54 -18.41 -3.26
N ILE A 24 -3.70 -19.13 -4.37
CA ILE A 24 -4.25 -20.49 -4.39
C ILE A 24 -3.29 -21.43 -5.12
N ASN A 25 -3.06 -22.60 -4.53
CA ASN A 25 -2.46 -23.75 -5.19
C ASN A 25 -3.48 -24.88 -5.19
N GLN A 26 -3.73 -25.48 -6.35
CA GLN A 26 -4.64 -26.61 -6.48
C GLN A 26 -3.86 -27.90 -6.69
N TYR A 27 -4.28 -28.97 -6.03
CA TYR A 27 -3.59 -30.26 -6.06
C TYR A 27 -4.51 -31.34 -6.63
N GLY A 28 -4.85 -31.20 -7.91
CA GLY A 28 -5.80 -32.08 -8.60
C GLY A 28 -7.17 -32.09 -7.93
N THR A 29 -7.67 -33.29 -7.63
CA THR A 29 -8.94 -33.53 -6.92
C THR A 29 -8.77 -33.63 -5.41
N ILE A 30 -7.54 -33.58 -4.89
CA ILE A 30 -7.24 -33.79 -3.46
C ILE A 30 -7.65 -32.57 -2.63
N GLY A 31 -7.48 -31.36 -3.19
CA GLY A 31 -7.87 -30.11 -2.53
C GLY A 31 -7.06 -28.91 -3.02
N CYS A 32 -7.09 -27.83 -2.24
CA CYS A 32 -6.32 -26.62 -2.51
C CYS A 32 -5.69 -26.04 -1.24
N SER A 33 -4.54 -25.39 -1.37
CA SER A 33 -3.95 -24.55 -0.33
C SER A 33 -4.06 -23.09 -0.71
N SER A 34 -4.11 -22.22 0.30
CA SER A 34 -4.10 -20.78 0.09
C SER A 34 -3.38 -20.01 1.17
N TRP A 35 -2.60 -19.02 0.77
CA TRP A 35 -2.12 -17.98 1.68
C TRP A 35 -3.18 -16.89 1.78
N GLU A 36 -3.54 -16.54 3.02
CA GLU A 36 -4.59 -15.56 3.31
C GLU A 36 -4.14 -14.65 4.44
N ILE A 37 -4.61 -13.40 4.42
CA ILE A 37 -4.48 -12.48 5.55
C ILE A 37 -5.87 -12.37 6.21
N PRO A 38 -6.12 -13.02 7.37
CA PRO A 38 -7.46 -13.13 7.94
C PRO A 38 -8.16 -11.80 8.18
N ALA A 39 -7.43 -10.78 8.65
CA ALA A 39 -7.96 -9.45 8.89
C ALA A 39 -8.39 -8.74 7.60
N LEU A 40 -7.64 -8.95 6.51
CA LEU A 40 -7.98 -8.41 5.19
C LEU A 40 -9.17 -9.15 4.59
N LYS A 41 -9.17 -10.49 4.66
CA LYS A 41 -10.23 -11.36 4.14
C LYS A 41 -11.58 -11.16 4.85
N SER A 42 -11.57 -10.88 6.15
CA SER A 42 -12.78 -10.58 6.93
C SER A 42 -13.25 -9.13 6.78
N GLY A 43 -12.50 -8.27 6.08
CA GLY A 43 -12.80 -6.84 5.95
C GLY A 43 -12.57 -6.04 7.24
N ARG A 44 -11.89 -6.60 8.25
CA ARG A 44 -11.53 -5.89 9.49
C ARG A 44 -10.58 -4.73 9.20
N ILE A 45 -9.69 -4.91 8.21
CA ILE A 45 -8.79 -3.87 7.72
C ILE A 45 -8.98 -3.69 6.21
N PRO A 46 -8.83 -2.47 5.68
CA PRO A 46 -8.95 -2.20 4.25
C PRO A 46 -7.67 -2.51 3.46
N ALA A 47 -6.52 -2.56 4.14
CA ALA A 47 -5.21 -2.89 3.56
C ALA A 47 -4.25 -3.29 4.68
N VAL A 48 -3.23 -4.10 4.37
CA VAL A 48 -2.15 -4.51 5.29
C VAL A 48 -0.82 -3.95 4.80
N SER A 49 0.00 -3.45 5.73
CA SER A 49 1.36 -2.96 5.45
C SER A 49 2.17 -4.00 4.69
N ASP A 50 2.88 -3.59 3.65
CA ASP A 50 3.83 -4.43 2.91
C ASP A 50 5.27 -3.93 3.14
N SER A 51 5.58 -3.56 4.38
CA SER A 51 6.90 -3.08 4.77
C SER A 51 7.93 -4.21 4.85
N ASP A 52 9.21 -3.82 4.95
CA ASP A 52 10.37 -4.69 5.23
C ASP A 52 10.27 -5.47 6.57
N GLY A 53 9.24 -5.22 7.39
CA GLY A 53 9.04 -5.83 8.70
C GLY A 53 9.85 -5.20 9.83
N VAL A 54 10.67 -4.18 9.54
CA VAL A 54 11.56 -3.51 10.51
C VAL A 54 11.27 -2.02 10.59
N SER A 55 11.28 -1.34 9.46
CA SER A 55 11.28 0.11 9.29
C SER A 55 9.90 0.65 8.89
N TYR A 56 8.85 0.27 9.62
CA TYR A 56 7.49 0.73 9.30
C TYR A 56 7.41 2.27 9.26
N PRO A 57 6.70 2.86 8.28
CA PRO A 57 5.82 2.23 7.27
C PRO A 57 6.52 1.99 5.92
N TRP A 58 7.85 2.11 5.88
CA TRP A 58 8.61 2.14 4.64
C TRP A 58 8.71 0.76 4.00
N TYR A 59 8.57 0.71 2.68
CA TYR A 59 8.76 -0.53 1.91
C TYR A 59 10.21 -1.03 2.00
N GLY A 60 11.17 -0.11 2.00
CA GLY A 60 12.60 -0.39 2.20
C GLY A 60 13.30 0.81 2.84
N ASN A 61 14.58 0.65 3.17
CA ASN A 61 15.35 1.66 3.91
C ASN A 61 16.64 2.10 3.17
N THR A 62 16.75 1.76 1.89
CA THR A 62 17.92 2.08 1.07
C THR A 62 17.58 3.12 0.01
N THR A 63 17.33 2.72 -1.24
CA THR A 63 16.95 3.62 -2.33
C THR A 63 15.50 4.09 -2.25
N GLU A 64 14.73 3.48 -1.35
CA GLU A 64 13.30 3.69 -1.21
C GLU A 64 12.97 4.92 -0.36
N ILE A 65 13.92 5.42 0.42
CA ILE A 65 13.77 6.57 1.33
C ILE A 65 14.90 7.59 1.16
N ALA A 66 14.61 8.85 1.51
CA ALA A 66 15.62 9.88 1.71
C ALA A 66 15.18 10.83 2.83
N THR A 67 16.13 11.20 3.68
CA THR A 67 15.90 12.10 4.81
C THR A 67 16.47 13.48 4.52
N ILE A 68 15.70 14.52 4.84
CA ILE A 68 16.11 15.91 4.76
C ILE A 68 15.98 16.54 6.14
N VAL A 69 17.09 17.09 6.62
CA VAL A 69 17.13 17.85 7.87
C VAL A 69 17.11 19.34 7.54
N GLY A 70 16.12 20.04 8.08
CA GLY A 70 16.06 21.50 8.05
C GLY A 70 16.97 22.15 9.11
N PRO A 71 17.26 23.46 8.99
CA PRO A 71 16.75 24.34 7.95
C PRO A 71 17.50 24.18 6.62
N THR A 72 16.79 24.35 5.52
CA THR A 72 17.33 24.45 4.15
C THR A 72 16.77 25.69 3.47
N ASP A 73 17.60 26.35 2.66
CA ASP A 73 17.28 27.61 1.96
C ASP A 73 16.96 27.42 0.47
N SER A 74 17.21 26.22 -0.05
CA SER A 74 17.20 25.90 -1.47
C SER A 74 16.37 24.65 -1.76
N TYR A 75 15.85 24.59 -2.98
CA TYR A 75 15.14 23.41 -3.47
C TYR A 75 16.10 22.24 -3.63
N ARG A 76 15.70 21.06 -3.13
CA ARG A 76 16.46 19.82 -3.32
C ARG A 76 15.73 18.85 -4.24
N ARG A 77 16.47 18.27 -5.18
CA ARG A 77 16.02 17.12 -5.99
C ARG A 77 16.57 15.85 -5.36
N MET A 78 15.74 14.82 -5.31
CA MET A 78 16.08 13.50 -4.82
C MET A 78 15.50 12.47 -5.77
N ASN A 79 16.22 11.36 -5.95
CA ASN A 79 15.75 10.23 -6.73
C ASN A 79 15.48 9.09 -5.76
N LEU A 80 14.23 8.63 -5.72
CA LEU A 80 13.79 7.52 -4.90
C LEU A 80 13.32 6.41 -5.82
N THR A 81 13.80 5.21 -5.60
CA THR A 81 13.49 4.04 -6.41
C THR A 81 12.92 2.95 -5.51
N MET A 82 11.94 2.23 -6.03
CA MET A 82 11.38 1.04 -5.40
C MET A 82 11.42 -0.07 -6.43
N ASN A 83 11.85 -1.27 -6.02
CA ASN A 83 11.78 -2.45 -6.85
C ASN A 83 11.09 -3.57 -6.07
N ASP A 84 9.92 -3.97 -6.53
CA ASP A 84 9.16 -5.06 -5.94
C ASP A 84 9.35 -6.33 -6.78
N ASN A 85 10.19 -7.24 -6.27
CA ASN A 85 10.50 -8.50 -6.92
C ASN A 85 9.68 -9.63 -6.30
N PHE A 86 8.67 -10.07 -7.03
CA PHE A 86 7.89 -11.25 -6.66
C PHE A 86 8.68 -12.54 -6.88
N TYR A 87 9.10 -13.20 -5.79
CA TYR A 87 9.77 -14.51 -5.84
C TYR A 87 9.04 -15.57 -4.99
N PRO A 88 7.87 -16.06 -5.42
CA PRO A 88 7.16 -17.11 -4.68
C PRO A 88 7.73 -18.49 -5.00
N SER A 89 8.04 -19.26 -3.96
CA SER A 89 8.25 -20.71 -4.05
C SER A 89 6.92 -21.46 -3.81
N VAL A 90 6.71 -22.56 -4.52
CA VAL A 90 5.53 -23.43 -4.36
C VAL A 90 5.95 -24.87 -4.12
N THR A 91 5.12 -25.61 -3.37
CA THR A 91 5.33 -27.04 -3.14
C THR A 91 4.61 -27.86 -4.19
N TRP A 92 5.25 -28.94 -4.63
CA TRP A 92 4.66 -29.90 -5.58
C TRP A 92 3.61 -30.81 -4.93
N ASP A 93 3.80 -31.14 -3.65
CA ASP A 93 2.89 -31.96 -2.85
C ASP A 93 1.97 -31.07 -1.99
N ILE A 94 0.89 -31.66 -1.47
CA ILE A 94 0.00 -31.02 -0.51
C ILE A 94 0.78 -30.61 0.74
N PRO A 95 0.43 -29.49 1.38
CA PRO A 95 1.26 -28.88 2.42
C PRO A 95 1.31 -29.65 3.76
N VAL A 96 0.57 -30.77 3.87
CA VAL A 96 0.54 -31.65 5.06
C VAL A 96 1.11 -33.04 4.77
N SER A 97 1.62 -33.28 3.56
CA SER A 97 2.24 -34.55 3.17
C SER A 97 3.70 -34.59 3.63
N GLU A 98 4.15 -35.78 4.06
CA GLU A 98 5.58 -36.09 4.26
C GLU A 98 6.23 -36.66 2.98
N GLY A 99 5.45 -36.82 1.91
CA GLY A 99 5.89 -37.36 0.63
C GLY A 99 6.50 -36.32 -0.31
N THR A 100 6.86 -36.78 -1.50
CA THR A 100 7.45 -35.98 -2.58
C THR A 100 6.63 -36.06 -3.88
N ASN A 101 5.36 -36.45 -3.77
CA ASN A 101 4.51 -36.65 -4.94
C ASN A 101 4.11 -35.32 -5.56
N ALA A 102 4.18 -35.23 -6.89
CA ALA A 102 3.74 -34.04 -7.61
C ALA A 102 2.22 -34.09 -7.81
N HIS A 103 1.49 -33.37 -6.96
CA HIS A 103 0.04 -33.24 -7.05
C HIS A 103 -0.42 -31.86 -7.51
N LEU A 104 0.46 -30.86 -7.48
CA LEU A 104 0.16 -29.49 -7.91
C LEU A 104 -0.28 -29.47 -9.38
N THR A 105 -1.48 -28.95 -9.62
CA THR A 105 -2.08 -28.84 -10.96
C THR A 105 -2.37 -27.40 -11.39
N ARG A 106 -2.47 -26.47 -10.44
CA ARG A 106 -2.77 -25.07 -10.76
C ARG A 106 -2.24 -24.11 -9.71
N ILE A 107 -1.81 -22.94 -10.16
CA ILE A 107 -1.41 -21.82 -9.33
C ILE A 107 -2.23 -20.62 -9.75
N VAL A 108 -2.85 -19.94 -8.79
CA VAL A 108 -3.47 -18.63 -8.97
C VAL A 108 -2.86 -17.67 -7.98
N ARG A 109 -2.40 -16.53 -8.48
CA ARG A 109 -1.98 -15.37 -7.69
C ARG A 109 -2.79 -14.18 -8.20
N ASP A 110 -3.49 -13.52 -7.30
CA ASP A 110 -4.19 -12.29 -7.60
C ASP A 110 -4.06 -11.38 -6.40
N GLN A 111 -3.32 -10.28 -6.56
CA GLN A 111 -3.02 -9.34 -5.52
C GLN A 111 -3.16 -7.92 -6.01
N SER A 112 -3.76 -7.06 -5.19
CA SER A 112 -3.79 -5.63 -5.45
C SER A 112 -3.01 -4.89 -4.37
N PHE A 113 -2.34 -3.83 -4.84
CA PHE A 113 -1.47 -3.01 -4.04
C PHE A 113 -1.81 -1.54 -4.21
N ILE A 114 -1.62 -0.81 -3.12
CA ILE A 114 -1.59 0.64 -3.12
C ILE A 114 -0.22 1.05 -2.60
N THR A 115 0.48 1.86 -3.39
CA THR A 115 1.80 2.38 -3.06
C THR A 115 1.73 3.90 -3.02
N TRP A 116 2.22 4.52 -1.95
CA TRP A 116 2.28 5.95 -1.78
C TRP A 116 3.73 6.42 -1.76
N LEU A 117 4.03 7.45 -2.55
CA LEU A 117 5.20 8.29 -2.28
C LEU A 117 4.76 9.31 -1.23
N ALA A 118 5.34 9.25 -0.05
CA ALA A 118 4.94 10.08 1.09
C ALA A 118 6.14 10.82 1.69
N ALA A 119 5.91 12.02 2.20
CA ALA A 119 6.82 12.73 3.08
C ALA A 119 6.27 12.69 4.51
N VAL A 120 7.09 12.25 5.45
CA VAL A 120 6.74 12.10 6.87
C VAL A 120 7.65 12.99 7.70
N ASN A 121 7.06 13.89 8.48
CA ASN A 121 7.82 14.67 9.46
C ASN A 121 8.20 13.77 10.64
N GLU A 122 9.47 13.69 11.00
CA GLU A 122 9.94 12.76 12.03
C GLU A 122 9.55 13.20 13.45
N THR A 123 9.27 14.47 13.66
CA THR A 123 8.85 15.03 14.96
C THR A 123 7.34 15.05 15.10
N THR A 124 6.62 15.69 14.17
CA THR A 124 5.16 15.85 14.24
C THR A 124 4.41 14.61 13.77
N LYS A 125 5.06 13.76 12.96
CA LYS A 125 4.47 12.60 12.29
C LYS A 125 3.40 12.95 11.26
N ASP A 126 3.40 14.21 10.82
CA ASP A 126 2.57 14.63 9.69
C ASP A 126 2.98 13.85 8.43
N ILE A 127 1.98 13.30 7.74
CA ILE A 127 2.18 12.54 6.50
C ILE A 127 1.57 13.32 5.34
N ILE A 128 2.38 13.60 4.34
CA ILE A 128 1.98 14.24 3.09
C ILE A 128 2.13 13.22 1.96
N VAL A 129 1.01 12.81 1.36
CA VAL A 129 1.02 11.95 0.17
C VAL A 129 1.34 12.80 -1.06
N LEU A 130 2.47 12.50 -1.71
CA LEU A 130 2.94 13.17 -2.91
C LEU A 130 2.37 12.51 -4.18
N LYS A 131 2.39 11.17 -4.22
CA LYS A 131 1.85 10.34 -5.31
C LYS A 131 1.19 9.10 -4.76
N THR A 132 0.25 8.55 -5.52
CA THR A 132 -0.35 7.24 -5.26
C THR A 132 -0.25 6.41 -6.54
N VAL A 133 0.16 5.16 -6.39
CA VAL A 133 0.25 4.17 -7.46
C VAL A 133 -0.63 3.00 -7.04
N ARG A 134 -1.58 2.62 -7.91
CA ARG A 134 -2.40 1.42 -7.73
C ARG A 134 -2.03 0.42 -8.80
N TRP A 135 -1.78 -0.80 -8.40
CA TRP A 135 -1.41 -1.86 -9.33
C TRP A 135 -1.92 -3.21 -8.86
N ASN A 136 -2.00 -4.15 -9.79
CA ASN A 136 -2.49 -5.49 -9.55
C ASN A 136 -1.55 -6.47 -10.22
N PHE A 137 -1.14 -7.48 -9.46
CA PHE A 137 -0.44 -8.63 -9.98
C PHE A 137 -1.42 -9.79 -10.09
N TYR A 138 -1.63 -10.25 -11.31
CA TYR A 138 -2.42 -11.45 -11.58
C TYR A 138 -1.56 -12.48 -12.29
N LEU A 139 -1.65 -13.75 -11.91
CA LEU A 139 -0.94 -14.85 -12.55
C LEU A 139 -1.72 -16.14 -12.35
N GLU A 140 -1.89 -16.88 -13.43
CA GLU A 140 -2.50 -18.18 -13.46
C GLU A 140 -1.61 -19.14 -14.26
N ILE A 141 -1.25 -20.25 -13.65
CA ILE A 141 -0.40 -21.29 -14.24
C ILE A 141 -1.12 -22.62 -14.11
N ASP A 142 -1.23 -23.34 -15.21
CA ASP A 142 -1.59 -24.76 -15.21
C ASP A 142 -0.32 -25.60 -15.11
N ILE A 143 -0.41 -26.69 -14.38
CA ILE A 143 0.69 -27.60 -14.12
C ILE A 143 0.24 -29.02 -14.45
N ASP A 144 1.02 -29.69 -15.29
CA ASP A 144 0.88 -31.11 -15.58
C ASP A 144 2.01 -31.87 -14.87
N PRO A 145 1.74 -32.50 -13.72
CA PRO A 145 2.76 -33.20 -12.94
C PRO A 145 3.31 -34.44 -13.64
N THR A 146 2.63 -34.95 -14.69
CA THR A 146 3.04 -36.15 -15.44
C THR A 146 4.14 -35.86 -16.45
N ARG A 147 4.36 -34.59 -16.80
CA ARG A 147 5.41 -34.16 -17.72
C ARG A 147 6.79 -34.11 -17.06
N GLU A 148 7.82 -34.09 -17.90
CA GLU A 148 9.20 -33.92 -17.48
C GLU A 148 9.44 -32.56 -16.81
N LEU A 149 10.43 -32.50 -15.92
CA LEU A 149 10.86 -31.26 -15.30
C LEU A 149 11.25 -30.24 -16.38
N GLY A 150 10.86 -28.98 -16.18
CA GLY A 150 11.02 -27.91 -17.19
C GLY A 150 9.87 -27.83 -18.20
N GLN A 151 8.99 -28.84 -18.31
CA GLN A 151 7.86 -28.84 -19.26
C GLN A 151 6.48 -28.93 -18.58
N ARG A 152 6.43 -28.92 -17.24
CA ARG A 152 5.19 -29.10 -16.46
C ARG A 152 4.28 -27.88 -16.47
N ALA A 153 4.84 -26.67 -16.49
CA ALA A 153 4.10 -25.44 -16.22
C ALA A 153 3.77 -24.69 -17.51
N ARG A 154 2.56 -24.13 -17.58
CA ARG A 154 2.11 -23.27 -18.66
C ARG A 154 1.38 -22.07 -18.08
N ILE A 155 1.80 -20.85 -18.45
CA ILE A 155 1.08 -19.63 -18.10
C ILE A 155 -0.26 -19.63 -18.85
N VAL A 156 -1.35 -19.51 -18.11
CA VAL A 156 -2.72 -19.40 -18.63
C VAL A 156 -3.10 -17.93 -18.78
N ALA A 157 -2.82 -17.13 -17.75
CA ALA A 157 -3.13 -15.71 -17.73
C ALA A 157 -2.22 -14.97 -16.74
N PRO A 158 -2.11 -13.63 -16.86
CA PRO A 158 -2.51 -12.83 -18.01
C PRO A 158 -1.44 -12.91 -19.10
N ARG A 159 -1.82 -12.64 -20.36
CA ARG A 159 -0.85 -12.50 -21.45
C ARG A 159 0.02 -11.24 -21.30
N ALA A 160 -0.48 -10.23 -20.60
CA ALA A 160 0.24 -9.01 -20.23
C ALA A 160 -0.33 -8.46 -18.91
N GLN A 161 0.55 -7.98 -18.02
CA GLN A 161 0.12 -7.31 -16.79
C GLN A 161 -0.49 -5.95 -17.10
N LYS A 162 -1.47 -5.55 -16.29
CA LYS A 162 -2.02 -4.18 -16.36
C LYS A 162 -0.97 -3.20 -15.88
N GLN A 163 -0.83 -2.08 -16.60
CA GLN A 163 0.05 -1.01 -16.17
C GLN A 163 -0.48 -0.35 -14.88
N PRO A 164 0.39 0.04 -13.95
CA PRO A 164 -0.01 0.76 -12.75
C PRO A 164 -0.75 2.05 -13.06
N LEU A 165 -1.79 2.34 -12.27
CA LEU A 165 -2.48 3.63 -12.28
C LEU A 165 -1.77 4.58 -11.32
N VAL A 166 -1.20 5.66 -11.85
CA VAL A 166 -0.56 6.71 -11.06
C VAL A 166 -1.49 7.90 -10.92
N THR A 167 -1.77 8.31 -9.69
CA THR A 167 -2.54 9.53 -9.38
C THR A 167 -1.71 10.45 -8.50
N ASN A 168 -1.96 11.76 -8.62
CA ASN A 168 -1.43 12.73 -7.69
C ASN A 168 -2.06 12.56 -6.29
N GLY A 169 -1.36 13.00 -5.24
CA GLY A 169 -1.93 13.15 -3.90
C GLY A 169 -3.18 14.06 -3.92
N PRO A 170 -3.91 14.22 -2.80
CA PRO A 170 -5.15 15.00 -2.77
C PRO A 170 -4.86 16.46 -3.20
N GLY A 171 -5.11 16.76 -4.48
CA GLY A 171 -4.67 18.01 -5.10
C GLY A 171 -5.03 18.19 -6.58
N GLU A 172 -5.34 17.14 -7.34
CA GLU A 172 -5.85 17.31 -8.71
C GLU A 172 -7.30 16.85 -8.84
N LYS A 173 -8.22 17.82 -8.80
CA LYS A 173 -9.51 17.65 -9.47
C LYS A 173 -9.21 17.65 -10.97
N ASN A 174 -9.49 16.54 -11.64
CA ASN A 174 -9.45 16.42 -13.10
C ASN A 174 -10.09 17.65 -13.75
N ARG A 175 -9.26 18.53 -14.32
CA ARG A 175 -9.71 19.72 -15.04
C ARG A 175 -10.04 19.36 -16.49
N PHE A 176 -10.81 18.29 -16.71
CA PHE A 176 -11.40 17.98 -18.01
C PHE A 176 -12.65 17.14 -17.81
N GLN A 177 -13.82 17.79 -17.78
CA GLN A 177 -15.07 17.26 -18.33
C GLN A 177 -16.09 18.40 -18.39
N SER A 178 -16.35 18.89 -19.61
CA SER A 178 -17.47 19.75 -19.93
C SER A 178 -18.79 18.99 -19.71
N PRO A 179 -19.89 19.67 -19.32
CA PRO A 179 -21.10 18.99 -18.88
C PRO A 179 -21.95 18.53 -20.07
N VAL A 180 -22.11 17.21 -20.25
CA VAL A 180 -23.20 16.66 -21.06
C VAL A 180 -24.41 16.42 -20.16
N ARG A 181 -25.52 17.09 -20.51
CA ARG A 181 -26.80 17.02 -19.81
C ARG A 181 -27.43 15.63 -19.91
N GLY A 182 -27.88 15.12 -18.76
CA GLY A 182 -29.18 14.48 -18.59
C GLY A 182 -29.25 12.95 -18.65
N ARG A 183 -29.50 12.33 -17.49
CA ARG A 183 -30.71 11.52 -17.21
C ARG A 183 -30.69 10.95 -15.79
N ARG A 184 -31.83 11.07 -15.10
CA ARG A 184 -32.11 10.50 -13.77
C ARG A 184 -32.42 9.00 -13.89
N ARG A 185 -31.75 8.14 -13.11
CA ARG A 185 -32.19 6.84 -12.55
C ARG A 185 -31.33 6.62 -11.28
N GLY A 186 -31.91 6.53 -10.09
CA GLY A 186 -32.32 5.29 -9.41
C GLY A 186 -31.30 4.97 -8.29
N PRO A 187 -31.69 4.52 -7.08
CA PRO A 187 -30.77 4.44 -5.95
C PRO A 187 -30.02 3.10 -5.95
N ASP A 188 -28.81 3.09 -6.50
CA ASP A 188 -27.91 1.94 -6.36
C ASP A 188 -27.11 2.06 -5.05
N ASN A 189 -27.43 1.16 -4.12
CA ASN A 189 -26.67 0.86 -2.91
C ASN A 189 -25.31 0.25 -3.29
N ASN A 190 -24.34 1.07 -3.67
CA ASN A 190 -22.95 0.64 -3.79
C ASN A 190 -22.07 1.55 -2.92
N SER A 191 -21.98 1.20 -1.65
CA SER A 191 -21.12 1.88 -0.69
C SER A 191 -19.64 1.63 -1.01
N ASN A 192 -18.99 2.72 -1.43
CA ASN A 192 -17.64 3.14 -1.04
C ASN A 192 -16.43 2.38 -1.64
N SER A 193 -15.90 2.94 -2.73
CA SER A 193 -14.44 3.01 -2.91
C SER A 193 -14.05 4.37 -3.48
N THR A 194 -13.99 5.37 -2.60
CA THR A 194 -13.44 6.70 -2.88
C THR A 194 -12.37 7.02 -1.84
N TYR A 195 -11.36 6.16 -1.72
CA TYR A 195 -10.14 6.47 -0.95
C TYR A 195 -9.17 7.29 -1.79
N VAL A 196 -9.58 8.51 -2.15
CA VAL A 196 -8.65 9.49 -2.74
C VAL A 196 -7.96 10.22 -1.58
N GLY A 197 -6.75 9.79 -1.23
CA GLY A 197 -5.80 10.59 -0.44
C GLY A 197 -5.77 10.36 1.07
N GLN A 198 -6.01 9.15 1.57
CA GLN A 198 -5.71 8.80 2.97
C GLN A 198 -5.08 7.41 3.05
N ILE A 199 -3.90 7.31 3.65
CA ILE A 199 -3.25 6.01 3.91
C ILE A 199 -3.97 5.36 5.10
N PRO A 200 -4.51 4.14 4.96
CA PRO A 200 -5.10 3.42 6.07
C PRO A 200 -4.08 3.22 7.20
N ILE A 201 -4.52 3.29 8.47
CA ILE A 201 -3.60 3.07 9.60
C ILE A 201 -2.95 1.69 9.53
N SER A 202 -3.71 0.67 9.13
CA SER A 202 -3.22 -0.70 8.97
C SER A 202 -2.16 -0.87 7.87
N ALA A 203 -1.99 0.12 6.99
CA ALA A 203 -0.89 0.19 6.03
C ALA A 203 0.38 0.86 6.61
N LEU A 204 0.28 1.48 7.78
CA LEU A 204 1.36 2.22 8.43
C LEU A 204 1.95 1.49 9.64
N VAL A 205 1.30 0.43 10.12
CA VAL A 205 1.64 -0.26 11.36
C VAL A 205 1.90 -1.75 11.12
N ARG A 206 2.46 -2.38 12.14
CA ARG A 206 2.56 -3.84 12.24
C ARG A 206 1.17 -4.49 12.29
N PRO A 207 1.05 -5.76 11.86
CA PRO A 207 2.07 -6.54 11.16
C PRO A 207 2.16 -6.22 9.66
N SER A 208 3.28 -6.64 9.05
CA SER A 208 3.43 -6.68 7.59
C SER A 208 2.64 -7.86 7.02
N ALA A 209 2.37 -7.82 5.71
CA ALA A 209 1.64 -8.86 4.99
C ALA A 209 2.26 -10.25 5.23
N ASN A 210 3.60 -10.33 5.20
CA ASN A 210 4.35 -11.55 5.45
C ASN A 210 4.21 -12.11 6.87
N ASN A 211 4.05 -11.25 7.88
CA ASN A 211 3.85 -11.68 9.27
C ASN A 211 2.37 -11.97 9.57
N ALA A 212 1.44 -11.36 8.82
CA ALA A 212 0.00 -11.49 9.00
C ALA A 212 -0.63 -12.66 8.23
N GLN A 213 0.08 -13.22 7.25
CA GLN A 213 -0.46 -14.28 6.39
C GLN A 213 -0.48 -15.66 7.07
N THR A 214 -1.49 -16.46 6.73
CA THR A 214 -1.74 -17.81 7.20
C THR A 214 -1.85 -18.75 6.00
N LEU A 215 -1.21 -19.92 6.06
CA LEU A 215 -1.39 -20.98 5.06
C LEU A 215 -2.52 -21.91 5.51
N ILE A 216 -3.56 -22.00 4.69
CA ILE A 216 -4.70 -22.89 4.93
C ILE A 216 -4.71 -23.98 3.87
N TRP A 217 -4.84 -25.23 4.31
CA TRP A 217 -5.10 -26.40 3.48
C TRP A 217 -6.60 -26.72 3.49
N ARG A 218 -7.20 -26.92 2.32
CA ARG A 218 -8.62 -27.28 2.15
C ARG A 218 -8.71 -28.57 1.34
N PRO A 219 -8.67 -29.73 2.01
CA PRO A 219 -8.90 -31.01 1.36
C PRO A 219 -10.35 -31.08 0.86
N THR A 220 -10.59 -31.84 -0.21
CA THR A 220 -11.92 -31.97 -0.83
C THR A 220 -12.95 -32.60 0.10
N GLU A 221 -12.54 -33.56 0.93
CA GLU A 221 -13.45 -34.39 1.75
C GLU A 221 -13.39 -34.09 3.25
N ARG A 222 -12.53 -33.16 3.70
CA ARG A 222 -12.34 -32.87 5.13
C ARG A 222 -12.41 -31.37 5.41
N GLN A 223 -12.45 -31.04 6.69
CA GLN A 223 -12.44 -29.65 7.12
C GLN A 223 -11.11 -28.97 6.79
N PRO A 224 -11.13 -27.64 6.52
CA PRO A 224 -9.91 -26.85 6.38
C PRO A 224 -8.99 -26.96 7.59
N ILE A 225 -7.68 -26.94 7.33
CA ILE A 225 -6.62 -27.03 8.35
C ILE A 225 -5.71 -25.83 8.18
N VAL A 226 -5.40 -25.14 9.28
CA VAL A 226 -4.32 -24.14 9.32
C VAL A 226 -3.00 -24.91 9.37
N VAL A 227 -2.20 -24.78 8.32
CA VAL A 227 -0.88 -25.44 8.22
C VAL A 227 0.20 -24.54 8.80
N VAL A 228 0.15 -23.25 8.47
CA VAL A 228 1.07 -22.24 9.00
C VAL A 228 0.24 -21.10 9.56
N PRO A 229 0.24 -20.87 10.88
CA PRO A 229 -0.45 -19.73 11.48
C PRO A 229 0.26 -18.42 11.13
N ALA A 230 -0.46 -17.30 11.24
CA ALA A 230 0.16 -15.98 11.21
C ALA A 230 1.17 -15.84 12.35
N LYS A 231 2.30 -15.18 12.07
CA LYS A 231 3.29 -14.85 13.12
C LYS A 231 2.77 -13.75 14.03
N GLU A 232 2.00 -12.84 13.47
CA GLU A 232 1.42 -11.69 14.17
C GLU A 232 -0.01 -11.47 13.70
N GLU A 233 -0.90 -11.14 14.63
CA GLU A 233 -2.28 -10.78 14.32
C GLU A 233 -2.47 -9.27 14.29
N HIS A 234 -3.34 -8.78 13.41
CA HIS A 234 -3.83 -7.42 13.50
C HIS A 234 -4.70 -7.29 14.74
N ARG A 235 -4.15 -6.60 15.75
CA ARG A 235 -4.93 -6.06 16.85
C ARG A 235 -5.62 -4.79 16.35
N ASP A 236 -6.72 -4.42 16.98
CA ASP A 236 -7.29 -3.08 16.86
C ASP A 236 -6.34 -2.11 17.57
N THR A 237 -5.14 -1.94 17.02
CA THR A 237 -4.18 -0.97 17.50
C THR A 237 -4.76 0.39 17.18
N ASN A 238 -5.00 1.15 18.24
CA ASN A 238 -5.16 2.58 18.11
C ASN A 238 -3.81 3.24 17.80
N GLU A 239 -2.70 2.51 17.74
CA GLU A 239 -1.37 3.09 17.95
C GLU A 239 -0.48 3.01 16.71
N LEU A 240 -0.06 4.17 16.21
CA LEU A 240 0.95 4.29 15.17
C LEU A 240 2.33 4.43 15.81
N ILE A 241 3.16 3.38 15.70
CA ILE A 241 4.57 3.42 16.09
C ILE A 241 5.42 3.68 14.84
N LEU A 242 5.99 4.88 14.74
CA LEU A 242 6.89 5.26 13.65
C LEU A 242 8.34 5.18 14.12
N PHE A 243 9.11 4.31 13.48
CA PHE A 243 10.53 4.16 13.73
C PHE A 243 11.30 5.28 13.02
N ASN A 244 12.44 5.69 13.60
CA ASN A 244 13.28 6.67 12.93
C ASN A 244 13.97 6.01 11.73
N GLY A 245 13.87 6.63 10.55
CA GLY A 245 14.48 6.17 9.30
C GLY A 245 16.00 6.33 9.27
N CYS A 246 16.69 6.21 10.41
CA CYS A 246 18.15 6.16 10.44
C CYS A 246 18.59 4.84 9.80
N SER A 247 18.90 4.88 8.51
CA SER A 247 19.53 3.77 7.81
C SER A 247 20.77 3.28 8.56
N ALA A 248 20.86 1.95 8.66
CA ALA A 248 22.06 1.15 8.89
C ALA A 248 22.79 1.27 10.25
N MET A 249 22.73 0.15 10.98
CA MET A 249 23.65 -0.25 12.05
C MET A 249 23.70 0.61 13.32
N HIS A 250 22.77 0.36 14.26
CA HIS A 250 23.12 -0.15 15.61
C HIS A 250 21.84 -0.32 16.46
N GLY A 251 21.39 -1.57 16.57
CA GLY A 251 21.03 -2.22 17.84
C GLY A 251 20.10 -1.55 18.86
N LYS A 252 19.28 -0.56 18.51
CA LYS A 252 18.27 -0.03 19.43
C LYS A 252 16.92 0.19 18.75
N GLU A 253 16.02 -0.76 18.97
CA GLU A 253 14.58 -0.51 18.88
C GLU A 253 14.25 0.66 19.81
N SER A 254 13.95 1.82 19.24
CA SER A 254 13.38 2.93 19.99
C SER A 254 11.96 3.11 19.50
N ILE A 255 11.01 2.69 20.33
CA ILE A 255 9.62 3.12 20.23
C ILE A 255 9.63 4.59 20.65
N ILE A 256 9.52 5.51 19.69
CA ILE A 256 9.68 6.94 19.97
C ILE A 256 8.35 7.58 20.39
N LYS A 257 7.21 7.11 19.86
CA LYS A 257 5.90 7.66 20.19
C LYS A 257 4.76 6.71 19.82
N GLU A 258 3.78 6.64 20.70
CA GLU A 258 2.50 5.97 20.54
C GLU A 258 1.46 7.05 20.16
N ILE A 259 0.70 6.84 19.08
CA ILE A 259 -0.26 7.85 18.57
C ILE A 259 -1.60 7.17 18.30
N SER A 260 -2.66 7.66 18.94
CA SER A 260 -4.01 7.10 18.80
C SER A 260 -4.57 7.23 17.37
N LYS A 261 -5.51 6.35 17.00
CA LYS A 261 -6.19 6.34 15.69
C LYS A 261 -6.87 7.67 15.41
N GLN A 262 -7.40 8.30 16.46
CA GLN A 262 -8.04 9.61 16.38
C GLN A 262 -7.02 10.70 16.05
N GLU A 263 -5.84 10.67 16.67
CA GLU A 263 -4.76 11.61 16.36
C GLU A 263 -4.23 11.41 14.94
N VAL A 264 -4.06 10.17 14.46
CA VAL A 264 -3.65 9.92 13.07
C VAL A 264 -4.67 10.48 12.08
N ILE A 265 -5.97 10.26 12.32
CA ILE A 265 -7.04 10.82 11.48
C ILE A 265 -7.01 12.35 11.50
N GLN A 266 -6.82 12.97 12.67
CA GLN A 266 -6.73 14.42 12.80
C GLN A 266 -5.50 14.99 12.08
N LEU A 267 -4.33 14.36 12.20
CA LEU A 267 -3.10 14.78 11.52
C LEU A 267 -3.26 14.71 9.99
N GLN A 268 -3.86 13.62 9.49
CA GLN A 268 -4.18 13.47 8.07
C GLN A 268 -5.17 14.56 7.59
N GLN A 269 -6.10 14.99 8.43
CA GLN A 269 -7.01 16.10 8.13
C GLN A 269 -6.32 17.48 8.19
N MET A 270 -5.37 17.68 9.11
CA MET A 270 -4.59 18.92 9.22
C MET A 270 -3.65 19.10 8.02
N ALA A 271 -2.97 18.05 7.58
CA ALA A 271 -2.13 18.06 6.38
C ALA A 271 -2.91 18.51 5.13
N ARG A 272 -4.20 18.12 5.02
CA ARG A 272 -5.09 18.57 3.93
C ARG A 272 -5.44 20.06 3.99
N LYS A 273 -5.52 20.65 5.18
CA LYS A 273 -5.83 22.09 5.33
C LYS A 273 -4.63 22.96 4.94
N GLN A 274 -3.40 22.48 5.13
CA GLN A 274 -2.19 23.24 4.79
C GLN A 274 -1.86 23.24 3.29
N THR A 275 -2.42 22.32 2.50
CA THR A 275 -2.24 22.25 1.03
C THR A 275 -3.34 22.96 0.24
N SER A 276 -4.33 23.56 0.92
CA SER A 276 -5.37 24.37 0.29
C SER A 276 -4.81 25.79 0.04
N PRO A 277 -4.87 26.35 -1.19
CA PRO A 277 -4.45 27.73 -1.41
C PRO A 277 -5.32 28.66 -0.56
N PRO A 278 -4.76 29.75 0.01
CA PRO A 278 -5.54 30.70 0.80
C PRO A 278 -6.67 31.24 -0.08
N HIS A 279 -7.88 31.22 0.46
CA HIS A 279 -9.06 31.79 -0.17
C HIS A 279 -8.82 33.30 -0.32
N ASN A 280 -8.41 33.74 -1.51
CA ASN A 280 -8.43 35.16 -1.86
C ASN A 280 -9.90 35.60 -1.85
N GLN A 281 -10.31 36.27 -0.76
CA GLN A 281 -11.46 37.16 -0.80
C GLN A 281 -11.11 38.30 -1.75
N HIS A 282 -11.52 38.17 -3.01
CA HIS A 282 -11.61 39.31 -3.91
C HIS A 282 -12.64 40.28 -3.35
N ARG A 283 -12.17 41.36 -2.73
CA ARG A 283 -12.89 42.63 -2.68
C ARG A 283 -12.81 43.24 -4.08
N GLU A 284 -13.87 43.09 -4.86
CA GLU A 284 -14.19 44.08 -5.89
C GLU A 284 -14.75 45.31 -5.18
N ARG A 285 -14.10 46.46 -5.39
CA ARG A 285 -14.75 47.73 -5.76
C ARG A 285 -13.70 48.83 -5.99
N GLU A 286 -13.70 49.27 -7.25
CA GLU A 286 -13.57 50.64 -7.73
C GLU A 286 -12.23 51.38 -7.54
N SER A 287 -11.49 51.47 -8.65
CA SER A 287 -10.61 52.62 -8.93
C SER A 287 -11.31 53.56 -9.90
N PRO A 288 -11.28 54.87 -9.62
CA PRO A 288 -11.05 55.83 -10.69
C PRO A 288 -9.89 56.77 -10.33
N LEU A 289 -9.34 57.40 -11.38
CA LEU A 289 -8.41 58.53 -11.36
C LEU A 289 -6.93 58.17 -11.25
N PHE A 290 -6.28 58.05 -12.41
CA PHE A 290 -5.05 58.81 -12.65
C PHE A 290 -4.93 59.13 -14.15
N SER A 291 -5.32 60.35 -14.48
CA SER A 291 -4.94 61.04 -15.71
C SER A 291 -4.52 62.45 -15.30
N ARG A 292 -3.20 62.73 -15.27
CA ARG A 292 -2.55 64.00 -15.69
C ARG A 292 -1.13 64.22 -15.11
N TRP A 293 -0.26 64.74 -15.98
CA TRP A 293 1.10 65.34 -15.84
C TRP A 293 2.24 64.34 -15.46
N ASN A 294 3.34 64.16 -16.18
CA ASN A 294 3.96 64.76 -17.39
C ASN A 294 4.60 63.66 -18.24
#